data_AF-A0A846XAD9-F1
#
_entry.id   AF-A0A846XAD9-F1
#
_cell.length_a   1.000
_cell.length_b   1.000
_cell.length_c   1.000
_cell.angle_alpha   90.00
_cell.angle_beta   90.00
_cell.angle_gamma   90.00
#
_symmetry.space_group_name_H-M   'P 1'
#
loop_
_entity.id
_entity.type
_entity.pdbx_description
1 polymer ?
#
loop_
_entity_poly.entity_id
_entity_poly.type
_entity_poly.pdbx_seq_one_letter_code
_entity_poly.pdbx_strand_id
1 'polypeptide(L)'
;MRIRTLVRAGLVATAACALSVAAPSSAAPWDVVLGQANLYPSSSGYGTVAPRTVDNSSICAGIVHSITWTGWGAPVAVGRGTQCHSAGAVGRGERPRIVTLSASNLGLCNGRLAYRTLRYDGGEARNICPR
;
A
#
# COMPACT_ATOMS: atom_id res chain seq x y z
N MET A 1 50.32 45.59 47.23
CA MET A 1 49.39 46.11 46.20
C MET A 1 49.13 45.00 45.17
N ARG A 2 47.87 44.51 45.14
CA ARG A 2 47.16 43.75 44.08
C ARG A 2 47.53 42.28 43.75
N ILE A 3 46.70 41.40 44.31
CA ILE A 3 46.31 40.05 43.89
C ILE A 3 45.81 40.01 42.44
N ARG A 4 46.14 38.97 41.66
CA ARG A 4 45.33 38.54 40.50
C ARG A 4 45.28 37.01 40.37
N THR A 5 44.19 36.46 40.88
CA THR A 5 43.63 35.12 40.66
C THR A 5 43.31 34.92 39.17
N LEU A 6 43.65 33.77 38.59
CA LEU A 6 43.09 33.32 37.31
C LEU A 6 42.23 32.08 37.55
N VAL A 7 40.92 32.27 37.36
CA VAL A 7 39.90 31.22 37.40
C VAL A 7 40.02 30.39 36.11
N ARG A 8 40.22 29.07 36.24
CA ARG A 8 40.13 28.13 35.12
C ARG A 8 38.67 27.98 34.73
N ALA A 9 38.32 28.42 33.52
CA ALA A 9 37.01 28.14 32.93
C ALA A 9 36.87 26.64 32.66
N GLY A 10 35.90 26.00 33.32
CA GLY A 10 35.55 24.60 33.08
C GLY A 10 34.83 24.44 31.75
N LEU A 11 35.31 23.52 30.92
CA LEU A 11 34.67 23.12 29.67
C LEU A 11 33.52 22.15 30.03
N VAL A 12 32.27 22.60 29.91
CA VAL A 12 31.09 21.73 30.06
C VAL A 12 30.89 21.02 28.72
N ALA A 13 31.23 19.74 28.67
CA ALA A 13 30.95 18.88 27.52
C ALA A 13 29.47 18.47 27.56
N THR A 14 28.65 19.10 26.72
CA THR A 14 27.25 18.70 26.49
C THR A 14 27.22 17.43 25.65
N ALA A 15 26.93 16.29 26.28
CA ALA A 15 26.68 15.04 25.59
C ALA A 15 25.38 15.13 24.80
N ALA A 16 25.47 15.30 23.47
CA ALA A 16 24.33 15.20 22.57
C ALA A 16 23.89 13.73 22.48
N CYS A 17 22.75 13.40 23.08
CA CYS A 17 22.14 12.09 22.96
C CYS A 17 21.59 11.95 21.53
N ALA A 18 22.28 11.20 20.67
CA ALA A 18 21.84 10.94 19.31
C ALA A 18 20.61 10.01 19.33
N LEU A 19 19.42 10.60 19.20
CA LEU A 19 18.18 9.88 18.93
C LEU A 19 18.32 9.20 17.56
N SER A 20 18.65 7.91 17.57
CA SER A 20 18.60 7.07 16.37
C SER A 20 17.14 6.89 15.97
N VAL A 21 16.66 7.72 15.05
CA VAL A 21 15.38 7.52 14.38
C VAL A 21 15.50 6.23 13.57
N ALA A 22 14.87 5.15 14.04
CA ALA A 22 14.77 3.92 13.29
C ALA A 22 14.07 4.21 11.96
N ALA A 23 14.76 3.98 10.84
CA ALA A 23 14.14 4.03 9.53
C ALA A 23 13.01 2.98 9.49
N PRO A 24 11.87 3.26 8.85
CA PRO A 24 10.81 2.27 8.71
C PRO A 24 11.39 1.06 7.96
N SER A 25 11.49 -0.08 8.64
CA SER A 25 11.79 -1.36 7.99
C SER A 25 10.75 -1.58 6.91
N SER A 26 11.18 -1.54 5.66
CA SER A 26 10.33 -1.94 4.54
C SER A 26 9.96 -3.39 4.78
N ALA A 27 8.68 -3.66 5.00
CA ALA A 27 8.20 -5.02 5.07
C ALA A 27 8.58 -5.73 3.78
N ALA A 28 8.98 -6.98 3.92
CA ALA A 28 9.33 -7.77 2.76
C ALA A 28 8.10 -7.85 1.83
N PRO A 29 8.23 -7.54 0.53
CA PRO A 29 7.08 -7.36 -0.35
C PRO A 29 6.21 -8.61 -0.46
N TRP A 30 6.77 -9.79 -0.20
CA TRP A 30 6.06 -11.08 -0.19
C TRP A 30 5.15 -11.31 1.04
N ASP A 31 5.17 -10.45 2.05
CA ASP A 31 4.34 -10.60 3.25
C ASP A 31 3.12 -9.65 3.27
N VAL A 32 3.08 -8.68 2.35
CA VAL A 32 2.00 -7.68 2.26
C VAL A 32 0.89 -8.16 1.34
N VAL A 33 -0.34 -8.24 1.86
CA VAL A 33 -1.51 -8.63 1.07
C VAL A 33 -2.44 -7.48 0.74
N LEU A 34 -3.32 -7.70 -0.25
CA LEU A 34 -4.38 -6.75 -0.57
C LEU A 34 -5.58 -6.95 0.37
N GLY A 35 -5.79 -6.05 1.33
CA GLY A 35 -6.97 -6.05 2.20
C GLY A 35 -7.21 -7.35 2.96
N GLN A 36 -8.47 -7.55 3.35
CA GLN A 36 -8.94 -8.73 4.06
C GLN A 36 -9.39 -9.84 3.11
N ALA A 37 -8.93 -11.08 3.34
CA ALA A 37 -9.45 -12.26 2.63
C ALA A 37 -10.97 -12.40 2.79
N ASN A 38 -11.67 -12.82 1.73
CA ASN A 38 -13.13 -13.02 1.73
C ASN A 38 -13.92 -11.78 2.17
N LEU A 39 -13.45 -10.58 1.76
CA LEU A 39 -14.10 -9.31 2.06
C LEU A 39 -15.61 -9.31 1.69
N TYR A 40 -15.95 -10.00 0.60
CA TYR A 40 -17.32 -10.26 0.18
C TYR A 40 -17.46 -11.75 -0.20
N PRO A 41 -18.67 -12.34 -0.15
CA PRO A 41 -18.89 -13.77 -0.43
C PRO A 41 -18.34 -14.26 -1.78
N SER A 42 -18.17 -13.33 -2.73
CA SER A 42 -17.75 -13.63 -4.09
C SER A 42 -16.55 -12.78 -4.55
N SER A 43 -15.88 -12.08 -3.63
CA SER A 43 -14.68 -11.31 -3.99
C SER A 43 -13.46 -12.20 -4.19
N SER A 44 -12.56 -11.78 -5.06
CA SER A 44 -11.30 -12.50 -5.33
C SER A 44 -10.10 -11.55 -5.36
N GLY A 45 -8.91 -12.10 -5.13
CA GLY A 45 -7.65 -11.35 -5.05
C GLY A 45 -7.33 -10.77 -3.67
N TYR A 46 -8.34 -10.55 -2.84
CA TYR A 46 -8.14 -10.07 -1.48
C TYR A 46 -7.44 -11.11 -0.59
N GLY A 47 -6.66 -10.65 0.39
CA GLY A 47 -5.82 -11.49 1.23
C GLY A 47 -4.66 -12.16 0.50
N THR A 48 -4.38 -11.78 -0.75
CA THR A 48 -3.29 -12.31 -1.56
C THR A 48 -2.22 -11.24 -1.81
N VAL A 49 -0.97 -11.68 -1.94
CA VAL A 49 0.17 -10.81 -2.29
C VAL A 49 0.09 -10.49 -3.78
N ALA A 50 0.12 -9.20 -4.13
CA ALA A 50 0.16 -8.68 -5.50
C ALA A 50 -0.78 -9.45 -6.47
N PRO A 51 -2.09 -9.54 -6.19
CA PRO A 51 -3.01 -10.39 -6.95
C PRO A 51 -3.10 -9.93 -8.40
N ARG A 52 -3.16 -10.89 -9.33
CA ARG A 52 -3.33 -10.61 -10.78
C ARG A 52 -4.78 -10.35 -11.18
N THR A 53 -5.72 -10.61 -10.28
CA THR A 53 -7.15 -10.37 -10.47
C THR A 53 -7.73 -9.81 -9.18
N VAL A 54 -8.60 -8.81 -9.30
CA VAL A 54 -9.43 -8.29 -8.21
C VAL A 54 -10.88 -8.31 -8.68
N ASP A 55 -11.75 -8.96 -7.91
CA ASP A 55 -13.19 -8.97 -8.13
C ASP A 55 -13.90 -8.38 -6.90
N ASN A 56 -14.74 -7.37 -7.12
CA ASN A 56 -15.51 -6.70 -6.09
C ASN A 56 -17.00 -7.05 -6.07
N SER A 57 -17.54 -7.67 -7.11
CA SER A 57 -18.99 -7.75 -7.27
C SER A 57 -19.49 -8.96 -8.05
N SER A 58 -18.60 -9.80 -8.58
CA SER A 58 -18.89 -10.99 -9.40
C SER A 58 -19.74 -10.74 -10.62
N ILE A 59 -19.88 -9.47 -10.99
CA ILE A 59 -20.32 -9.02 -12.30
C ILE A 59 -19.09 -8.47 -13.02
N CYS A 60 -19.01 -8.75 -14.31
CA CYS A 60 -17.86 -8.41 -15.14
C CYS A 60 -17.40 -6.94 -14.99
N ALA A 61 -18.34 -5.99 -14.80
CA ALA A 61 -18.00 -4.59 -14.57
C ALA A 61 -17.12 -4.32 -13.32
N GLY A 62 -17.16 -5.19 -12.31
CA GLY A 62 -16.36 -5.07 -11.09
C GLY A 62 -15.09 -5.94 -11.05
N ILE A 63 -14.76 -6.60 -12.16
CA ILE A 63 -13.59 -7.48 -12.26
C ILE A 63 -12.48 -6.75 -13.02
N VAL A 64 -11.29 -6.69 -12.42
CA VAL A 64 -10.05 -6.26 -13.08
C VAL A 64 -9.08 -7.42 -13.07
N HIS A 65 -8.57 -7.81 -14.24
CA HIS A 65 -7.66 -8.94 -14.41
C HIS A 65 -6.37 -8.53 -15.10
N SER A 66 -5.44 -9.48 -15.23
CA SER A 66 -4.11 -9.28 -15.83
C SER A 66 -3.34 -8.13 -15.18
N ILE A 67 -3.50 -7.97 -13.86
CA ILE A 67 -2.94 -6.85 -13.13
C ILE A 67 -1.42 -7.04 -13.01
N THR A 68 -0.68 -6.01 -13.41
CA THR A 68 0.76 -5.89 -13.16
C THR A 68 0.98 -4.79 -12.13
N TRP A 69 1.60 -5.15 -11.00
CA TRP A 69 1.88 -4.24 -9.90
C TRP A 69 3.30 -3.68 -9.98
N THR A 70 3.45 -2.43 -9.58
CA THR A 70 4.74 -1.75 -9.37
C THR A 70 4.77 -1.20 -7.95
N GLY A 71 5.91 -1.33 -7.27
CA GLY A 71 6.08 -0.83 -5.90
C GLY A 71 5.34 -1.65 -4.83
N TRP A 72 5.07 -2.94 -5.08
CA TRP A 72 4.47 -3.80 -4.05
C TRP A 72 5.34 -3.85 -2.78
N GLY A 73 4.72 -3.80 -1.61
CA GLY A 73 5.41 -3.64 -0.32
C GLY A 73 5.80 -2.21 0.07
N ALA A 74 5.79 -1.24 -0.86
CA ALA A 74 6.02 0.17 -0.56
C ALA A 74 4.77 0.82 0.07
N PRO A 75 4.84 2.07 0.59
CA PRO A 75 3.66 2.75 1.13
C PRO A 75 2.47 2.85 0.16
N VAL A 76 2.76 2.85 -1.15
CA VAL A 76 1.77 2.79 -2.23
C VAL A 76 2.27 1.84 -3.31
N ALA A 77 1.39 0.93 -3.76
CA ALA A 77 1.60 0.12 -4.95
C ALA A 77 0.58 0.48 -6.03
N VAL A 78 1.05 0.51 -7.27
CA VAL A 78 0.22 0.84 -8.45
C VAL A 78 0.06 -0.39 -9.31
N GLY A 79 -1.18 -0.78 -9.58
CA GLY A 79 -1.54 -1.89 -10.45
C GLY A 79 -2.11 -1.37 -11.76
N ARG A 80 -1.73 -1.95 -12.89
CA ARG A 80 -2.42 -1.73 -14.18
C ARG A 80 -3.04 -3.04 -14.62
N GLY A 81 -4.34 -3.04 -14.85
CA GLY A 81 -5.09 -4.21 -15.29
C GLY A 81 -6.14 -3.87 -16.33
N THR A 82 -6.88 -4.89 -16.75
CA THR A 82 -7.96 -4.76 -17.73
C THR A 82 -9.28 -5.07 -17.04
N GLN A 83 -10.27 -4.19 -17.19
CA GLN A 83 -11.63 -4.46 -16.73
C GLN A 83 -12.24 -5.56 -17.61
N CYS A 84 -12.94 -6.50 -17.01
CA CYS A 84 -13.62 -7.56 -17.76
C CYS A 84 -14.61 -6.96 -18.78
N HIS A 85 -14.72 -7.64 -19.93
CA HIS A 85 -15.58 -7.28 -21.05
C HIS A 85 -16.79 -8.19 -21.14
N SER A 86 -17.92 -7.65 -21.56
CA SER A 86 -19.09 -8.46 -21.86
C SER A 86 -18.78 -9.45 -22.99
N ALA A 87 -19.45 -10.60 -22.99
CA ALA A 87 -19.29 -11.59 -24.04
C ALA A 87 -19.54 -10.96 -25.43
N GLY A 88 -18.65 -11.24 -26.38
CA GLY A 88 -18.73 -10.72 -27.75
C GLY A 88 -18.29 -9.27 -27.94
N ALA A 89 -17.90 -8.53 -26.90
CA ALA A 89 -17.47 -7.13 -27.01
C ALA A 89 -16.33 -6.93 -28.02
N VAL A 90 -15.31 -7.80 -27.97
CA VAL A 90 -14.18 -7.78 -28.92
C VAL A 90 -14.66 -7.99 -30.36
N GLY A 91 -15.61 -8.90 -30.58
CA GLY A 91 -16.20 -9.15 -31.90
C GLY A 91 -17.02 -7.98 -32.43
N ARG A 92 -17.55 -7.14 -31.54
CA ARG A 92 -18.22 -5.87 -31.87
C ARG A 92 -17.24 -4.69 -32.03
N GLY A 93 -15.94 -4.93 -31.92
CA GLY A 93 -14.90 -3.90 -32.02
C GLY A 93 -14.75 -3.01 -30.78
N GLU A 94 -15.34 -3.40 -29.64
CA GLU A 94 -15.17 -2.69 -28.38
C GLU A 94 -13.74 -2.86 -27.85
N ARG A 95 -13.15 -1.77 -27.33
CA ARG A 95 -11.77 -1.76 -26.86
C ARG A 95 -11.67 -2.17 -25.38
N PRO A 96 -10.63 -2.92 -24.99
CA PRO A 96 -10.35 -3.21 -23.59
C PRO A 96 -10.19 -1.93 -22.74
N ARG A 97 -11.00 -1.79 -21.68
CA ARG A 97 -10.83 -0.73 -20.69
C ARG A 97 -9.70 -1.06 -19.73
N ILE A 98 -8.64 -0.26 -19.78
CA ILE A 98 -7.53 -0.33 -18.83
C ILE A 98 -7.91 0.40 -17.55
N VAL A 99 -7.58 -0.21 -16.41
CA VAL A 99 -7.84 0.32 -15.06
C VAL A 99 -6.52 0.48 -14.32
N THR A 100 -6.37 1.62 -13.66
CA THR A 100 -5.27 1.86 -12.71
C THR A 100 -5.76 1.66 -11.29
N LEU A 101 -5.10 0.77 -10.56
CA LEU A 101 -5.35 0.49 -9.16
C LEU A 101 -4.27 1.15 -8.31
N SER A 102 -4.63 1.75 -7.18
CA SER A 102 -3.68 2.23 -6.18
C SER A 102 -4.00 1.60 -4.84
N ALA A 103 -3.12 0.71 -4.38
CA ALA A 103 -3.18 0.09 -3.06
C ALA A 103 -2.30 0.89 -2.10
N SER A 104 -2.84 1.26 -0.94
CA SER A 104 -2.15 2.12 0.03
C SER A 104 -2.62 1.84 1.46
N ASN A 105 -2.16 2.68 2.39
CA ASN A 105 -2.54 2.60 3.80
C ASN A 105 -2.13 1.26 4.44
N LEU A 106 -0.83 0.96 4.35
CA LEU A 106 -0.23 -0.23 4.97
C LEU A 106 -0.54 -0.27 6.46
N GLY A 107 -0.94 -1.45 6.93
CA GLY A 107 -1.17 -1.70 8.34
C GLY A 107 -1.69 -3.10 8.57
N LEU A 108 -1.92 -3.43 9.83
CA LEU A 108 -2.54 -4.71 10.17
C LEU A 108 -4.01 -4.72 9.79
N CYS A 109 -4.41 -5.84 9.18
CA CYS A 109 -5.77 -6.20 8.84
C CYS A 109 -6.00 -7.63 9.34
N ASN A 110 -6.82 -7.81 10.38
CA ASN A 110 -7.05 -9.11 11.02
C ASN A 110 -5.74 -9.85 11.38
N GLY A 111 -4.78 -9.12 11.94
CA GLY A 111 -3.47 -9.65 12.35
C GLY A 111 -2.45 -9.82 11.22
N ARG A 112 -2.82 -9.54 9.96
CA ARG A 112 -1.92 -9.68 8.80
C ARG A 112 -1.57 -8.34 8.19
N LEU A 113 -0.32 -8.16 7.78
CA LEU A 113 0.12 -6.93 7.12
C LEU A 113 -0.54 -6.81 5.74
N ALA A 114 -1.25 -5.70 5.51
CA ALA A 114 -2.03 -5.50 4.30
C ALA A 114 -2.10 -4.03 3.85
N TYR A 115 -2.36 -3.81 2.57
CA TYR A 115 -2.94 -2.56 2.09
C TYR A 115 -4.41 -2.50 2.51
N ARG A 116 -4.80 -1.45 3.24
CA ARG A 116 -6.17 -1.31 3.77
C ARG A 116 -7.07 -0.47 2.89
N THR A 117 -6.50 0.16 1.87
CA THR A 117 -7.22 1.07 0.96
C THR A 117 -6.90 0.77 -0.50
N LEU A 118 -7.93 0.83 -1.34
CA LEU A 118 -7.82 0.64 -2.79
C LEU A 118 -8.58 1.73 -3.55
N ARG A 119 -7.94 2.34 -4.55
CA ARG A 119 -8.57 3.29 -5.50
C ARG A 119 -8.59 2.71 -6.90
N TYR A 120 -9.63 3.05 -7.66
CA TYR A 120 -9.78 2.73 -9.08
C TYR A 120 -9.72 4.04 -9.87
N ASP A 121 -8.80 4.13 -10.82
CA ASP A 121 -8.60 5.28 -11.73
C ASP A 121 -8.52 6.63 -11.00
N GLY A 122 -7.87 6.65 -9.83
CA GLY A 122 -7.74 7.86 -9.01
C GLY A 122 -9.04 8.30 -8.32
N GLY A 123 -10.15 7.58 -8.49
CA GLY A 123 -11.43 7.81 -7.80
C GLY A 123 -11.35 7.54 -6.29
N GLU A 124 -12.51 7.43 -5.63
CA GLU A 124 -12.59 7.33 -4.17
C GLU A 124 -11.79 6.16 -3.58
N ALA A 125 -11.19 6.43 -2.41
CA ALA A 125 -10.50 5.44 -1.61
C ALA A 125 -11.51 4.49 -0.94
N ARG A 126 -11.48 3.22 -1.33
CA ARG A 126 -12.31 2.17 -0.74
C ARG A 126 -11.61 1.55 0.46
N ASN A 127 -12.33 1.41 1.56
CA ASN A 127 -11.85 0.62 2.70
C ASN A 127 -11.98 -0.88 2.36
N ILE A 128 -10.85 -1.56 2.23
CA ILE A 128 -10.77 -3.00 1.94
C ILE A 128 -10.28 -3.81 3.14
N CYS A 129 -10.27 -3.17 4.31
CA CYS A 129 -10.08 -3.78 5.63
C CYS A 129 -11.07 -3.16 6.64
N PRO A 130 -12.38 -3.39 6.48
CA PRO A 130 -13.36 -2.98 7.47
C PRO A 130 -13.11 -3.69 8.81
N ARG A 131 -13.39 -2.99 9.90
CA ARG A 131 -13.34 -3.56 11.26
C ARG A 131 -14.60 -4.33 11.58
#